data_AF-M0ZNT3-F1
#
_entry.id   AF-M0ZNT3-F1
#
_cell.length_a   1.000
_cell.length_b   1.000
_cell.length_c   1.000
_cell.angle_alpha   90.00
_cell.angle_beta   90.00
_cell.angle_gamma   90.00
#
_symmetry.space_group_name_H-M   'P 1'
#
loop_
_entity.id
_entity.type
_entity.pdbx_description
1 polymer ?
#
loop_
_entity_poly.entity_id
_entity_poly.type
_entity_poly.pdbx_seq_one_letter_code
_entity_poly.pdbx_strand_id
1 'polypeptide(L)'
;MIIDSRLRNDFSLIAAKRIAKLADSCLNKNAKERPKMSEAVEILTQAVQESQETTSIEATGAGASRPTQLPLPKQLRKKTIAETARPMSPLAQA
;
A
#
# COMPACT_ATOMS: atom_id res chain seq x y z
N MET A 1 -17.16 -0.45 11.96
CA MET A 1 -16.33 -0.07 10.81
C MET A 1 -16.64 1.37 10.46
N ILE A 2 -15.67 2.26 10.63
CA ILE A 2 -15.77 3.67 10.26
C ILE A 2 -15.09 3.83 8.89
N ILE A 3 -15.71 4.57 7.97
CA ILE A 3 -15.17 4.83 6.64
C ILE A 3 -15.00 6.34 6.48
N ASP A 4 -13.92 6.77 5.83
CA ASP A 4 -13.70 8.18 5.52
C ASP A 4 -14.79 8.69 4.56
N SER A 5 -15.59 9.65 5.01
CA SER A 5 -16.68 10.25 4.24
C SER A 5 -16.19 10.97 2.99
N ARG A 6 -14.90 11.34 2.92
CA ARG A 6 -14.29 11.99 1.75
C ARG A 6 -14.09 11.04 0.58
N LEU A 7 -14.16 9.72 0.81
CA LEU A 7 -14.03 8.69 -0.23
C LEU A 7 -15.25 8.60 -1.15
N ARG A 8 -16.36 9.31 -0.86
CA ARG A 8 -17.51 9.49 -1.77
C ARG A 8 -18.03 8.19 -2.41
N ASN A 9 -17.98 7.07 -1.70
CA ASN A 9 -18.35 5.73 -2.20
C ASN A 9 -17.50 5.23 -3.38
N ASP A 10 -16.33 5.83 -3.63
CA ASP A 10 -15.36 5.40 -4.64
C ASP A 10 -14.52 4.22 -4.13
N PHE A 11 -15.17 3.20 -3.56
CA PHE A 11 -14.52 2.00 -3.08
C PHE A 11 -15.48 0.81 -3.12
N SER A 12 -14.92 -0.38 -3.35
CA SER A 12 -15.70 -1.62 -3.22
C SER A 12 -15.95 -1.91 -1.75
N LEU A 13 -17.22 -2.12 -1.39
CA LEU A 13 -17.64 -2.40 -0.02
C LEU A 13 -17.02 -3.71 0.50
N ILE A 14 -16.80 -4.68 -0.39
CA ILE A 14 -16.14 -5.95 -0.08
C ILE A 14 -14.67 -5.71 0.26
N ALA A 15 -13.96 -4.99 -0.61
CA ALA A 15 -12.56 -4.64 -0.39
C ALA A 15 -12.37 -3.83 0.90
N ALA A 16 -13.23 -2.84 1.16
CA ALA A 16 -13.17 -2.03 2.37
C ALA A 16 -13.39 -2.88 3.64
N LYS A 17 -14.34 -3.82 3.61
CA LYS A 17 -14.54 -4.78 4.74
C LYS A 17 -13.30 -5.64 4.97
N ARG A 18 -12.65 -6.09 3.90
CA ARG A 18 -11.44 -6.91 4.00
C ARG A 18 -10.28 -6.13 4.61
N ILE A 19 -10.09 -4.88 4.18
CA ILE A 19 -9.08 -3.96 4.74
C ILE A 19 -9.37 -3.66 6.22
N ALA A 20 -10.64 -3.42 6.58
CA ALA A 20 -11.02 -3.19 7.97
C ALA A 20 -10.68 -4.39 8.88
N LYS A 21 -11.01 -5.62 8.44
CA LYS A 21 -10.63 -6.84 9.18
C LYS A 21 -9.13 -6.98 9.34
N LEU A 22 -8.35 -6.68 8.30
CA LEU A 22 -6.90 -6.70 8.38
C LEU A 22 -6.38 -5.68 9.40
N ALA A 23 -6.92 -4.46 9.40
CA ALA A 23 -6.56 -3.43 10.37
C ALA A 23 -6.85 -3.87 11.81
N ASP A 24 -8.01 -4.48 12.06
CA ASP A 24 -8.36 -5.02 13.38
C ASP A 24 -7.36 -6.09 13.83
N SER A 25 -6.96 -7.00 12.94
CA SER A 25 -5.93 -8.01 13.23
C SER A 25 -4.55 -7.40 13.50
N CYS A 26 -4.17 -6.35 12.76
CA CYS A 26 -2.90 -5.64 12.97
C CYS A 26 -2.87 -4.88 14.31
N LEU A 27 -4.02 -4.36 14.75
CA LEU A 27 -4.17 -3.61 16.00
C LEU A 27 -4.49 -4.50 17.21
N ASN A 28 -4.50 -5.83 17.03
CA ASN A 28 -4.77 -6.76 18.12
C ASN A 28 -3.81 -6.53 19.30
N LYS A 29 -4.35 -6.56 20.52
CA LYS A 29 -3.59 -6.38 21.77
C LYS A 29 -2.55 -7.49 21.95
N ASN A 30 -2.88 -8.70 21.50
CA ASN A 30 -1.96 -9.83 21.52
C ASN A 30 -1.01 -9.76 20.32
N ALA A 31 0.29 -9.53 20.58
CA ALA A 31 1.30 -9.43 19.53
C ALA A 31 1.47 -10.72 18.70
N LYS A 32 1.15 -11.89 19.28
CA LYS A 32 1.28 -13.19 18.60
C LYS A 32 0.17 -13.45 17.59
N GLU A 33 -0.97 -12.77 17.75
CA GLU A 33 -2.12 -12.87 16.84
C GLU A 33 -2.05 -11.83 15.71
N ARG A 34 -1.11 -10.88 15.79
CA ARG A 34 -0.89 -9.93 14.70
C ARG A 34 -0.36 -10.67 13.48
N PRO A 35 -0.90 -10.41 12.28
CA PRO A 35 -0.44 -11.05 11.07
C PRO A 35 1.00 -10.64 10.76
N LYS A 36 1.72 -11.51 10.06
CA LYS A 36 3.03 -11.15 9.51
C LYS A 36 2.83 -10.11 8.41
N MET A 37 3.83 -9.25 8.19
CA MET A 37 3.77 -8.27 7.10
C MET A 37 3.62 -8.92 5.71
N SER A 38 4.11 -10.15 5.51
CA SER A 38 3.88 -10.92 4.29
C SER A 38 2.40 -11.20 4.05
N GLU A 39 1.69 -11.66 5.09
CA GLU A 39 0.25 -11.95 5.04
C GLU A 39 -0.56 -10.67 4.86
N ALA A 40 -0.16 -9.57 5.54
CA ALA A 40 -0.81 -8.29 5.38
C ALA A 40 -0.73 -7.78 3.92
N VAL A 41 0.43 -7.91 3.28
CA VAL A 41 0.62 -7.51 1.87
C VAL A 41 -0.21 -8.39 0.93
N GLU A 42 -0.29 -9.70 1.20
CA GLU A 42 -1.11 -10.62 0.41
C GLU A 42 -2.60 -10.24 0.47
N ILE A 43 -3.12 -9.99 1.68
CA ILE A 43 -4.52 -9.58 1.89
C ILE A 43 -4.81 -8.23 1.24
N LEU A 44 -3.88 -7.27 1.31
CA LEU A 44 -4.03 -5.98 0.64
C LEU A 44 -4.06 -6.12 -0.88
N THR A 45 -3.22 -6.99 -1.44
CA THR A 45 -3.19 -7.27 -2.88
C THR A 45 -4.52 -7.88 -3.35
N GLN A 46 -5.07 -8.82 -2.58
CA GLN A 46 -6.38 -9.43 -2.84
C GLN A 46 -7.50 -8.38 -2.78
N ALA A 47 -7.48 -7.48 -1.79
CA ALA A 47 -8.50 -6.42 -1.69
C ALA A 47 -8.49 -5.46 -2.89
N VAL A 48 -7.31 -5.20 -3.49
CA VAL A 48 -7.17 -4.40 -4.72
C VAL A 48 -7.67 -5.15 -5.95
N GLN A 49 -7.58 -6.48 -5.98
CA GLN A 49 -8.14 -7.29 -7.07
C GLN A 49 -9.67 -7.34 -6.98
N GLU A 50 -10.21 -7.59 -5.78
CA GLU A 50 -11.66 -7.64 -5.55
C GLU A 50 -12.36 -6.30 -5.79
N SER A 51 -11.67 -5.17 -5.62
CA SER A 51 -12.26 -3.86 -5.92
C SER A 51 -12.47 -3.62 -7.42
N GLN A 52 -11.79 -4.36 -8.29
CA GLN A 52 -11.93 -4.26 -9.75
C GLN A 52 -13.03 -5.16 -10.29
N GLU A 53 -13.36 -6.25 -9.60
CA GLU A 53 -14.30 -7.28 -10.05
C GLU A 53 -15.78 -6.92 -9.82
N THR A 54 -16.08 -5.96 -8.94
CA THR A 54 -17.47 -5.57 -8.59
C THR A 54 -18.15 -4.64 -9.60
N THR A 55 -17.59 -4.45 -10.80
CA THR A 55 -18.09 -3.48 -11.80
C THR A 55 -19.21 -4.03 -12.70
N SER A 56 -19.68 -5.26 -12.48
CA SER A 56 -20.49 -5.97 -13.49
C SER A 56 -21.88 -6.43 -13.05
N ILE A 57 -22.61 -5.76 -12.15
CA ILE A 57 -24.07 -6.00 -12.00
C ILE A 57 -24.80 -4.70 -11.57
N GLU A 58 -25.37 -3.99 -12.57
CA GLU A 58 -26.53 -3.05 -12.59
C GLU A 58 -26.53 -1.79 -11.68
N ALA A 59 -26.90 -0.54 -12.07
CA ALA A 59 -27.60 0.01 -13.25
C ALA A 59 -27.33 1.54 -13.43
N THR A 60 -27.48 2.00 -14.68
CA THR A 60 -27.91 3.34 -15.15
C THR A 60 -27.24 4.64 -14.67
N GLY A 61 -26.61 5.35 -15.61
CA GLY A 61 -26.58 6.82 -15.62
C GLY A 61 -25.20 7.47 -15.83
N ALA A 62 -24.88 7.75 -17.09
CA ALA A 62 -24.07 8.86 -17.63
C ALA A 62 -22.86 9.38 -16.83
N GLY A 63 -21.66 9.23 -17.42
CA GLY A 63 -20.53 10.11 -17.11
C GLY A 63 -19.17 9.49 -17.40
N ALA A 64 -18.78 9.43 -18.66
CA ALA A 64 -17.45 9.01 -19.08
C ALA A 64 -16.35 9.93 -18.49
N SER A 65 -15.28 9.35 -17.93
CA SER A 65 -13.89 9.78 -18.14
C SER A 65 -12.87 8.82 -17.52
N ARG A 66 -12.37 7.91 -18.36
CA ARG A 66 -10.96 7.57 -18.59
C ARG A 66 -10.09 7.10 -17.38
N PRO A 67 -9.50 5.89 -17.43
CA PRO A 67 -8.55 5.44 -16.41
C PRO A 67 -7.22 6.19 -16.53
N THR A 68 -6.77 6.81 -15.44
CA THR A 68 -5.40 7.30 -15.31
C THR A 68 -4.49 6.11 -15.04
N GLN A 69 -3.77 5.67 -16.07
CA GLN A 69 -2.67 4.73 -15.98
C GLN A 69 -1.57 5.32 -15.07
N LEU A 70 -1.36 4.74 -13.89
CA LEU A 70 -0.17 5.01 -13.10
C LEU A 70 1.06 4.42 -13.83
N PRO A 71 2.12 5.20 -14.10
CA PRO A 71 3.33 4.65 -14.70
C PRO A 71 4.10 3.84 -13.66
N LEU A 72 4.34 2.56 -13.97
CA LEU A 72 5.33 1.72 -13.29
C LEU A 72 6.75 2.30 -13.55
N PRO A 73 7.54 2.68 -12.54
CA PRO A 73 8.89 3.17 -12.77
C PRO A 73 9.80 2.02 -13.23
N LYS A 74 10.17 2.08 -14.51
CA LYS A 74 11.16 1.21 -15.14
C LYS A 74 12.58 1.65 -14.74
N GLN A 75 13.37 0.68 -14.28
CA GLN A 75 14.84 0.59 -14.31
C GLN A 75 15.67 1.29 -13.24
N LEU A 76 15.95 0.51 -12.19
CA LEU A 76 17.27 0.18 -11.65
C LEU A 76 18.47 0.84 -12.38
N ARG A 77 19.12 1.80 -11.72
CA ARG A 77 20.54 2.15 -12.00
C ARG A 77 21.39 1.73 -10.81
N LYS A 78 22.21 0.69 -11.02
CA LYS A 78 23.31 0.30 -10.13
C LYS A 78 24.31 1.46 -10.11
N LYS A 79 24.39 2.19 -9.00
CA LYS A 79 25.52 3.08 -8.74
C LYS A 79 26.59 2.26 -8.03
N THR A 80 27.69 2.02 -8.72
CA THR A 80 28.92 1.51 -8.13
C THR A 80 29.33 2.44 -6.99
N ILE A 81 29.50 1.88 -5.79
CA ILE A 81 30.10 2.58 -4.66
C ILE A 81 31.58 2.79 -4.98
N ALA A 82 31.94 4.01 -5.37
CA ALA A 82 33.34 4.43 -5.33
C ALA A 82 33.70 4.62 -3.85
N GLU A 83 34.61 3.77 -3.38
CA GLU A 83 35.26 3.84 -2.09
C GLU A 83 35.93 5.21 -1.92
N THR A 84 35.28 6.10 -1.18
CA THR A 84 35.90 7.32 -0.66
C THR A 84 36.32 7.01 0.77
N ALA A 85 37.60 6.66 0.92
CA ALA A 85 38.28 6.66 2.20
C ALA A 85 38.17 8.09 2.79
N ARG A 86 37.52 8.20 3.95
CA ARG A 86 37.60 9.41 4.79
C ARG A 86 38.99 9.42 5.44
N PRO A 87 39.87 10.40 5.18
CA PRO A 87 41.04 10.57 6.00
C PRO A 87 40.60 11.05 7.39
N MET A 88 40.95 10.29 8.43
CA MET A 88 40.86 10.73 9.82
C MET A 88 41.89 11.84 10.05
N SER A 89 41.45 13.02 10.47
CA SER A 89 42.33 14.05 11.01
C SER A 89 42.80 13.64 12.42
N PRO A 90 44.11 13.66 12.72
CA PRO A 90 44.58 13.44 14.08
C PRO A 90 44.34 14.69 14.92
N LEU A 91 43.71 14.50 16.09
CA LEU A 91 43.62 15.49 17.15
C LEU A 91 45.01 15.65 17.76
N ALA A 92 45.69 16.76 17.45
CA ALA A 92 46.86 17.20 18.20
C ALA A 92 46.37 17.73 19.56
N GLN A 93 46.78 17.07 20.65
CA GLN A 93 46.67 17.62 22.00
C GLN A 93 48.01 18.30 22.32
N ALA A 94 47.92 19.57 22.73
CA ALA A 94 48.95 20.33 23.43
C ALA A 94 48.38 20.71 24.81
#